data_AF-A0A7W5YDS8-F1
#
_entry.id   AF-A0A7W5YDS8-F1
#
_cell.length_a   1.000
_cell.length_b   1.000
_cell.length_c   1.000
_cell.angle_alpha   90.00
_cell.angle_beta   90.00
_cell.angle_gamma   90.00
#
_symmetry.space_group_name_H-M   'P 1'
#
loop_
_entity.id
_entity.type
_entity.pdbx_description
1 polymer ?
#
loop_
_entity_poly.entity_id
_entity_poly.type
_entity_poly.pdbx_seq_one_letter_code
_entity_poly.pdbx_strand_id
1 'polypeptide(L)'
;MASSVARRRSFSTRHKNPGTPMRIIPPQYRRLVTRTYGDVLPALLVDGYVAGVWRPAGDGIEAAAFHPLPDQVWDELAAEAQALAALLADREPGVYRRYDRWWSDLPGAEVRIVR
;
A
#
# COMPACT_ATOMS: atom_id res chain seq x y z
N MET A 1 13.36 -21.19 -40.10
CA MET A 1 13.03 -21.56 -38.70
C MET A 1 13.27 -20.36 -37.83
N ALA A 2 12.19 -19.77 -37.31
CA ALA A 2 12.22 -18.58 -36.46
C ALA A 2 11.96 -18.98 -35.01
N SER A 3 12.75 -18.48 -34.05
CA SER A 3 12.43 -18.35 -32.62
C SER A 3 13.54 -17.52 -31.98
N SER A 4 13.36 -16.19 -31.88
CA SER A 4 12.69 -15.47 -30.79
C SER A 4 13.56 -15.40 -29.54
N VAL A 5 14.47 -14.41 -29.55
CA VAL A 5 15.22 -13.97 -28.38
C VAL A 5 14.27 -13.18 -27.48
N ALA A 6 14.06 -13.71 -26.28
CA ALA A 6 13.22 -13.14 -25.25
C ALA A 6 13.67 -11.71 -24.91
N ARG A 7 12.78 -10.76 -25.19
CA ARG A 7 12.95 -9.33 -24.95
C ARG A 7 12.88 -9.10 -23.43
N ARG A 8 14.04 -9.01 -22.74
CA ARG A 8 14.12 -8.51 -21.35
C ARG A 8 13.56 -7.09 -21.34
N ARG A 9 12.34 -6.93 -20.81
CA ARG A 9 11.80 -5.60 -20.49
C ARG A 9 12.50 -5.15 -19.21
N SER A 10 13.52 -4.32 -19.35
CA SER A 10 14.08 -3.55 -18.24
C SER A 10 12.97 -2.70 -17.64
N PHE A 11 12.59 -2.99 -16.39
CA PHE A 11 11.77 -2.09 -15.59
C PHE A 11 12.64 -0.89 -15.22
N SER A 12 12.53 0.18 -16.01
CA SER A 12 13.08 1.49 -15.68
C SER A 12 12.01 2.30 -14.97
N THR A 13 11.96 2.23 -13.65
CA THR A 13 11.15 3.13 -12.81
C THR A 13 11.92 4.43 -12.56
N ARG A 14 12.09 5.24 -13.60
CA ARG A 14 12.26 6.69 -13.42
C ARG A 14 11.07 7.41 -14.05
N HIS A 15 9.98 7.49 -13.30
CA HIS A 15 8.91 8.44 -13.59
C HIS A 15 9.34 9.83 -13.08
N LYS A 16 10.25 10.49 -13.79
CA LYS A 16 10.45 11.94 -13.65
C LYS A 16 9.63 12.62 -14.75
N ASN A 17 8.41 13.04 -14.42
CA ASN A 17 7.61 13.91 -15.28
C ASN A 17 7.56 15.31 -14.63
N PRO A 18 8.52 16.20 -14.92
CA PRO A 18 8.56 17.52 -14.29
C PRO A 18 7.42 18.38 -14.87
N GLY A 19 6.37 18.57 -14.08
CA GLY A 19 5.22 19.42 -14.43
C GLY A 19 3.85 18.86 -14.02
N THR A 20 3.76 17.62 -13.55
CA THR A 20 2.49 17.08 -13.01
C THR A 20 2.35 17.49 -11.54
N PRO A 21 1.21 18.03 -11.08
CA PRO A 21 1.00 18.25 -9.65
C PRO A 21 1.31 16.95 -8.89
N MET A 22 2.04 17.05 -7.78
CA MET A 22 2.50 15.92 -6.99
C MET A 22 1.29 15.10 -6.52
N ARG A 23 0.95 14.02 -7.25
CA ARG A 23 -0.18 13.17 -6.91
C ARG A 23 0.30 12.04 -6.02
N ILE A 24 0.14 12.23 -4.72
CA ILE A 24 0.42 11.20 -3.69
C ILE A 24 -0.38 9.92 -3.97
N ILE A 25 -1.58 10.03 -4.54
CA ILE A 25 -2.40 8.89 -4.93
C ILE A 25 -2.31 8.68 -6.45
N PRO A 26 -1.65 7.60 -6.93
CA PRO A 26 -1.66 7.24 -8.34
C PRO A 26 -3.10 7.08 -8.87
N PRO A 27 -3.41 7.56 -10.09
CA PRO A 27 -4.78 7.57 -10.60
C PRO A 27 -5.48 6.20 -10.56
N GLN A 28 -4.75 5.12 -10.84
CA GLN A 28 -5.26 3.74 -10.83
C GLN A 28 -5.71 3.26 -9.44
N TYR A 29 -5.17 3.84 -8.36
CA TYR A 29 -5.49 3.44 -6.98
C TYR A 29 -6.50 4.37 -6.31
N ARG A 30 -6.90 5.47 -6.97
CA ARG A 30 -7.77 6.49 -6.37
C ARG A 30 -9.08 5.92 -5.84
N ARG A 31 -9.74 5.03 -6.59
CA ARG A 31 -11.01 4.41 -6.17
C ARG A 31 -10.84 3.30 -5.12
N LEU A 32 -9.61 2.82 -4.93
CA LEU A 32 -9.31 1.82 -3.90
C LEU A 32 -9.17 2.49 -2.54
N VAL A 33 -8.53 3.65 -2.49
CA VAL A 33 -8.23 4.37 -1.24
C VAL A 33 -9.28 5.42 -0.89
N THR A 34 -9.81 6.14 -1.88
CA THR A 34 -10.91 7.08 -1.68
C THR A 34 -12.23 6.38 -1.98
N ARG A 35 -13.04 6.18 -0.94
CA ARG A 35 -14.34 5.52 -0.99
C ARG A 35 -15.49 6.53 -1.01
N THR A 36 -16.70 6.02 -1.19
CA THR A 36 -17.93 6.83 -1.22
C THR A 36 -18.09 7.59 0.10
N TYR A 37 -18.72 8.77 0.06
CA TYR A 37 -18.93 9.67 1.20
C TYR A 37 -17.65 10.28 1.79
N GLY A 38 -16.54 10.26 1.05
CA GLY A 38 -15.31 10.93 1.45
C GLY A 38 -14.44 10.12 2.41
N ASP A 39 -14.82 8.87 2.70
CA ASP A 39 -13.97 7.96 3.47
C ASP A 39 -12.66 7.69 2.72
N VAL A 40 -11.56 7.82 3.45
CA VAL A 40 -10.22 7.49 2.94
C VAL A 40 -9.68 6.35 3.79
N LEU A 41 -9.34 5.25 3.14
CA LEU A 41 -8.70 4.11 3.80
C LEU A 41 -7.31 4.52 4.31
N PRO A 42 -6.85 3.97 5.45
CA PRO A 42 -5.47 4.17 5.89
C PRO A 42 -4.52 3.69 4.79
N ALA A 43 -3.67 4.59 4.29
CA ALA A 43 -2.86 4.36 3.11
C ALA A 43 -1.45 3.91 3.46
N LEU A 44 -0.97 2.88 2.77
CA LEU A 44 0.43 2.46 2.78
C LEU A 44 1.20 3.29 1.75
N LEU A 45 2.27 3.94 2.17
CA LEU A 45 3.10 4.77 1.30
C LEU A 45 4.45 4.13 1.04
N VAL A 46 4.92 4.19 -0.21
CA VAL A 46 6.28 3.85 -0.62
C VAL A 46 6.78 5.00 -1.48
N ASP A 47 7.96 5.53 -1.17
CA ASP A 47 8.54 6.73 -1.82
C ASP A 47 7.60 7.94 -1.89
N GLY A 48 6.71 8.09 -0.89
CA GLY A 48 5.72 9.18 -0.84
C GLY A 48 4.49 8.99 -1.72
N TYR A 49 4.29 7.79 -2.30
CA TYR A 49 3.12 7.44 -3.10
C TYR A 49 2.32 6.30 -2.48
N VAL A 50 1.00 6.33 -2.65
CA VAL A 50 0.11 5.24 -2.24
C VAL A 50 0.47 3.97 -3.02
N ALA A 51 0.89 2.96 -2.27
CA ALA A 51 1.22 1.62 -2.77
C ALA A 51 0.23 0.56 -2.26
N GLY A 52 -0.59 0.88 -1.27
CA GLY A 52 -1.51 -0.06 -0.66
C GLY A 52 -2.38 0.57 0.44
N VAL A 53 -2.91 -0.28 1.30
CA VAL A 53 -3.65 0.11 2.50
C VAL A 53 -3.17 -0.66 3.72
N TRP A 54 -3.50 -0.17 4.90
CA TRP A 54 -3.21 -0.85 6.14
C TRP A 54 -4.36 -0.78 7.15
N ARG A 55 -4.35 -1.70 8.13
CA ARG A 55 -5.16 -1.61 9.34
C ARG A 55 -4.45 -2.25 10.54
N PRO A 56 -4.79 -1.88 11.79
CA PRO A 56 -4.30 -2.60 12.97
C PRO A 56 -4.75 -4.06 12.94
N ALA A 57 -3.86 -4.98 13.29
CA ALA A 57 -4.15 -6.40 13.38
C ALA A 57 -3.34 -7.05 14.51
N GLY A 58 -3.99 -7.27 15.65
CA GLY A 58 -3.32 -7.81 16.84
C GLY A 58 -2.24 -6.86 17.36
N ASP A 59 -1.00 -7.35 17.41
CA ASP A 59 0.20 -6.62 17.83
C ASP A 59 0.95 -5.94 16.67
N GLY A 60 0.44 -6.04 15.44
CA GLY A 60 1.08 -5.50 14.25
C GLY A 60 0.11 -4.78 13.32
N ILE A 61 0.60 -4.55 12.11
CA ILE A 61 -0.15 -3.87 11.06
C ILE A 61 -0.36 -4.85 9.91
N GLU A 62 -1.62 -5.08 9.52
CA GLU A 62 -1.93 -5.77 8.27
C GLU A 62 -1.79 -4.77 7.13
N ALA A 63 -0.83 -5.03 6.24
CA ALA A 63 -0.54 -4.21 5.07
C ALA A 63 -0.89 -5.00 3.81
N ALA A 64 -1.74 -4.42 2.97
CA ALA A 64 -2.12 -4.96 1.67
C ALA A 64 -1.58 -4.07 0.55
N ALA A 65 -0.58 -4.57 -0.18
CA ALA A 65 0.02 -3.88 -1.31
C ALA A 65 -0.79 -4.12 -2.58
N PHE A 66 -1.01 -3.05 -3.37
CA PHE A 66 -1.74 -3.11 -4.64
C PHE A 66 -0.90 -3.65 -5.80
N HIS A 67 0.40 -3.84 -5.58
CA HIS A 67 1.36 -4.43 -6.50
C HIS A 67 2.49 -5.09 -5.69
N PRO A 68 3.25 -6.04 -6.28
CA PRO A 68 4.39 -6.64 -5.58
C PRO A 68 5.41 -5.58 -5.17
N LEU A 69 5.89 -5.66 -3.94
CA LEU A 69 6.94 -4.80 -3.41
C LEU A 69 8.24 -5.59 -3.25
N PRO A 70 9.42 -4.98 -3.44
CA PRO A 70 10.69 -5.61 -3.09
C PRO A 70 10.76 -5.96 -1.60
N ASP A 71 11.45 -7.04 -1.24
CA ASP A 71 11.58 -7.46 0.17
C ASP A 71 12.19 -6.37 1.05
N GLN A 72 13.14 -5.59 0.55
CA GLN A 72 13.70 -4.46 1.28
C GLN A 72 12.64 -3.42 1.67
N VAL A 73 11.65 -3.17 0.79
CA VAL A 73 10.55 -2.24 1.11
C VAL A 73 9.68 -2.83 2.22
N TRP A 74 9.48 -4.15 2.23
CA TRP A 74 8.77 -4.81 3.33
C TRP A 74 9.51 -4.71 4.66
N ASP A 75 10.84 -4.79 4.66
CA ASP A 75 11.66 -4.61 5.87
C ASP A 75 11.56 -3.18 6.41
N GLU A 76 11.62 -2.17 5.52
CA GLU A 76 11.43 -0.77 5.88
C GLU A 76 10.01 -0.51 6.44
N LEU A 77 9.00 -1.12 5.83
CA LEU A 77 7.62 -1.05 6.32
C LEU A 77 7.44 -1.73 7.68
N ALA A 78 8.19 -2.80 7.98
CA ALA A 78 8.14 -3.45 9.28
C ALA A 78 8.67 -2.53 10.40
N ALA A 79 9.75 -1.81 10.14
CA ALA A 79 10.28 -0.83 11.09
C ALA A 79 9.25 0.29 11.41
N GLU A 80 8.59 0.83 10.39
CA GLU A 80 7.54 1.83 10.56
C GLU A 80 6.28 1.25 11.24
N ALA A 81 5.94 0.00 10.93
CA ALA A 81 4.79 -0.69 11.51
C ALA A 81 4.92 -0.88 13.04
N GLN A 82 6.13 -1.11 13.56
CA GLN A 82 6.37 -1.16 15.00
C GLN A 82 6.05 0.16 15.69
N ALA A 83 6.55 1.27 15.14
CA ALA A 83 6.28 2.60 15.68
C ALA A 83 4.79 2.94 15.61
N LEU A 84 4.13 2.57 14.51
CA LEU A 84 2.70 2.75 14.34
C LEU A 84 1.88 1.88 15.30
N ALA A 85 2.23 0.60 15.48
CA ALA A 85 1.53 -0.29 16.40
C ALA A 85 1.64 0.21 17.85
N ALA A 86 2.84 0.66 18.28
CA ALA A 86 3.02 1.30 19.57
C ALA A 86 2.18 2.57 19.73
N LEU A 87 2.12 3.42 18.70
CA LEU A 87 1.29 4.62 18.69
C LEU A 87 -0.22 4.33 18.80
N LEU A 88 -0.66 3.17 18.31
CA LEU A 88 -2.06 2.76 18.30
C LEU A 88 -2.48 1.93 19.51
N ALA A 89 -1.53 1.38 20.28
CA ALA A 89 -1.81 0.49 21.42
C ALA A 89 -2.78 1.11 22.45
N ASP A 90 -2.67 2.41 22.70
CA ASP A 90 -3.52 3.13 23.65
C ASP A 90 -4.80 3.71 23.03
N ARG A 91 -5.06 3.45 21.74
CA ARG A 91 -6.21 4.01 21.01
C ARG A 91 -7.31 2.98 20.81
N GLU A 92 -8.55 3.45 20.77
CA GLU A 92 -9.71 2.60 20.52
C GLU A 92 -9.62 1.94 19.12
N PRO A 93 -9.48 0.59 19.03
CA PRO A 93 -9.31 -0.10 17.75
C PRO A 93 -10.55 -0.01 16.85
N GLY A 94 -11.72 0.27 17.44
CA GLY A 94 -13.01 0.38 16.77
C GLY A 94 -13.04 1.41 15.64
N VAL A 95 -12.20 2.44 15.70
CA VAL A 95 -12.10 3.49 14.66
C VAL A 95 -11.78 2.90 13.29
N TYR A 96 -11.01 1.81 13.23
CA TYR A 96 -10.59 1.18 11.98
C TYR A 96 -11.58 0.11 11.48
N ARG A 97 -12.45 -0.40 12.35
CA ARG A 97 -13.46 -1.42 12.01
C ARG A 97 -14.50 -0.92 11.00
N ARG A 98 -14.73 0.40 10.94
CA ARG A 98 -15.60 1.02 9.91
C ARG A 98 -15.15 0.70 8.48
N TYR A 99 -13.88 0.35 8.31
CA TYR A 99 -13.28 0.00 7.03
C TYR A 99 -13.33 -1.48 6.69
N ASP A 100 -13.69 -2.35 7.64
CA ASP A 100 -13.64 -3.81 7.48
C ASP A 100 -14.46 -4.28 6.28
N ARG A 101 -15.62 -3.64 6.03
CA ARG A 101 -16.50 -3.97 4.89
C ARG A 101 -15.81 -3.89 3.54
N TRP A 102 -14.78 -3.07 3.42
CA TRP A 102 -14.06 -2.85 2.17
C TRP A 102 -12.83 -3.72 2.03
N TRP A 103 -12.34 -4.30 3.13
CA TRP A 103 -11.11 -5.08 3.14
C TRP A 103 -11.24 -6.35 2.28
N SER A 104 -12.42 -6.99 2.31
CA SER A 104 -12.72 -8.19 1.52
C SER A 104 -12.65 -8.00 0.01
N ASP A 105 -12.87 -6.76 -0.46
CA ASP A 105 -13.01 -6.45 -1.89
C ASP A 105 -11.77 -5.72 -2.45
N LEU A 106 -10.71 -5.55 -1.66
CA LEU A 106 -9.51 -4.86 -2.09
C LEU A 106 -8.60 -5.81 -2.89
N PRO A 107 -8.09 -5.37 -4.06
CA PRO A 107 -7.09 -6.14 -4.79
C PRO A 107 -5.76 -6.07 -4.04
N GLY A 108 -5.44 -7.11 -3.27
CA GLY A 108 -4.12 -7.31 -2.68
C GLY A 108 -3.27 -8.15 -3.62
N ALA A 109 -2.25 -7.57 -4.23
CA ALA A 109 -1.22 -8.35 -4.91
C ALA A 109 -0.42 -9.15 -3.88
N GLU A 110 -0.26 -8.58 -2.68
CA GLU A 110 0.41 -9.20 -1.55
C GLU A 110 -0.11 -8.61 -0.23
N VAL A 111 -0.39 -9.47 0.76
CA VAL A 111 -0.87 -9.07 2.10
C VAL A 111 0.05 -9.68 3.13
N ARG A 112 0.60 -8.84 4.03
CA ARG A 112 1.49 -9.27 5.11
C ARG A 112 1.09 -8.63 6.44
N ILE A 113 1.24 -9.36 7.53
CA ILE A 113 1.32 -8.75 8.86
C ILE A 113 2.76 -8.31 9.07
N VAL A 114 2.98 -7.00 9.21
CA VAL A 114 4.29 -6.39 9.44
C VAL A 114 4.37 -5.89 10.88
N ARG A 115 5.53 -6.16 11.50
CA ARG A 115 5.87 -5.89 12.89
C ARG A 115 7.36 -6.07 13.08
#